data_AF-A0A317HER0-F1
#
_entry.id   AF-A0A317HER0-F1
#
_cell.length_a   1.000
_cell.length_b   1.000
_cell.length_c   1.000
_cell.angle_alpha   90.00
_cell.angle_beta   90.00
_cell.angle_gamma   90.00
#
_symmetry.space_group_name_H-M   'P 1'
#
loop_
_entity.id
_entity.type
_entity.pdbx_description
1 polymer ?
#
loop_
_entity_poly.entity_id
_entity_poly.type
_entity_poly.pdbx_seq_one_letter_code
_entity_poly.pdbx_strand_id
1 'polypeptide(L)'
;MPSHSSEYLPFANAPNANVVGPAVWMDTGARRVGFVSGIARSDQLNQVWRQSASMTAAIAQFIAARLGRNVEDDGDVEALSEMFAAAIETSLRPAVGIEEAPADGRSFARRSRSWFGLENLRLDAGYW
;
A
#
# COMPACT_ATOMS: atom_id res chain seq x y z
N MET A 1 -6.88 -8.55 18.44
CA MET A 1 -6.35 -7.44 17.61
C MET A 1 -7.53 -6.55 17.30
N PRO A 2 -7.50 -5.24 17.57
CA PRO A 2 -8.65 -4.40 17.25
C PRO A 2 -8.87 -4.42 15.74
N SER A 3 -10.13 -4.64 15.36
CA SER A 3 -10.61 -4.93 14.00
C SER A 3 -10.77 -3.66 13.18
N HIS A 4 -9.67 -2.96 12.92
CA HIS A 4 -9.72 -1.74 12.11
C HIS A 4 -9.86 -2.10 10.64
N SER A 5 -10.97 -1.68 10.04
CA SER A 5 -11.34 -1.98 8.65
C SER A 5 -11.49 -0.72 7.81
N SER A 6 -11.39 -0.88 6.50
CA SER A 6 -11.72 0.14 5.52
C SER A 6 -12.94 -0.28 4.71
N GLU A 7 -13.85 0.66 4.45
CA GLU A 7 -15.01 0.47 3.58
C GLU A 7 -14.71 0.74 2.10
N TYR A 8 -13.51 1.26 1.79
CA TYR A 8 -13.04 1.43 0.42
C TYR A 8 -12.60 0.09 -0.17
N LEU A 9 -13.45 -0.51 -1.00
CA LEU A 9 -13.24 -1.84 -1.55
C LEU A 9 -12.56 -1.82 -2.93
N PRO A 10 -11.69 -2.80 -3.23
CA PRO A 10 -11.19 -2.96 -4.58
C PRO A 10 -12.33 -3.40 -5.52
N PHE A 11 -12.28 -2.94 -6.77
CA PHE A 11 -13.26 -3.27 -7.80
C PHE A 11 -12.69 -4.25 -8.83
N ALA A 12 -13.50 -5.20 -9.31
CA ALA A 12 -13.14 -6.16 -10.37
C ALA A 12 -11.80 -6.91 -10.14
N ASN A 13 -11.55 -7.32 -8.89
CA ASN A 13 -10.30 -8.00 -8.48
C ASN A 13 -10.41 -9.54 -8.40
N ALA A 14 -11.54 -10.12 -8.78
CA ALA A 14 -11.71 -11.58 -8.80
C ALA A 14 -10.95 -12.21 -9.99
N PRO A 15 -10.55 -13.50 -9.91
CA PRO A 15 -9.80 -14.18 -10.98
C PRO A 15 -10.45 -14.12 -12.37
N ASN A 16 -11.79 -14.10 -12.43
CA ASN A 16 -12.57 -14.07 -13.67
C ASN A 16 -13.24 -12.71 -13.91
N ALA A 17 -12.71 -11.63 -13.33
CA ALA A 17 -13.25 -10.30 -13.57
C ALA A 17 -13.18 -9.94 -15.05
N ASN A 18 -14.23 -9.28 -15.56
CA ASN A 18 -14.27 -8.80 -16.94
C ASN A 18 -13.36 -7.56 -17.09
N VAL A 19 -12.05 -7.79 -17.22
CA VAL A 19 -11.02 -6.75 -17.32
C VAL A 19 -10.00 -7.12 -18.38
N VAL A 20 -9.49 -6.13 -19.11
CA VAL A 20 -8.38 -6.39 -20.04
C VAL A 20 -7.09 -6.70 -19.29
N GLY A 21 -6.29 -7.63 -19.84
CA GLY A 21 -4.99 -7.99 -19.30
C GLY A 21 -3.97 -6.84 -19.42
N PRO A 22 -2.88 -6.84 -18.61
CA PRO A 22 -1.90 -5.75 -18.57
C PRO A 22 -1.31 -5.39 -19.93
N ALA A 23 -0.91 -6.38 -20.73
CA ALA A 23 -0.33 -6.15 -22.06
C ALA A 23 -1.33 -5.45 -23.01
N VAL A 24 -2.57 -5.93 -23.06
CA VAL A 24 -3.64 -5.34 -23.87
C VAL A 24 -3.95 -3.92 -23.38
N TRP A 25 -3.98 -3.69 -22.07
CA TRP A 25 -4.23 -2.36 -21.52
C TRP A 25 -3.11 -1.36 -21.84
N MET A 26 -1.85 -1.78 -21.75
CA MET A 26 -0.70 -0.93 -22.08
C MET A 26 -0.76 -0.43 -23.53
N ASP A 27 -1.21 -1.28 -24.45
CA ASP A 27 -1.33 -0.94 -25.88
C ASP A 27 -2.64 -0.21 -26.25
N THR A 28 -3.69 -0.34 -25.42
CA THR A 28 -5.00 0.25 -25.67
C THR A 28 -4.90 1.77 -25.89
N GLY A 29 -5.30 2.24 -27.08
CA GLY A 29 -5.28 3.66 -27.43
C GLY A 29 -6.08 4.54 -26.46
N ALA A 30 -7.25 4.09 -26.02
CA ALA A 30 -8.12 4.80 -25.08
C ALA A 30 -7.46 5.06 -23.71
N ARG A 31 -6.47 4.25 -23.30
CA ARG A 31 -5.67 4.53 -22.08
C ARG A 31 -4.87 5.82 -22.22
N ARG A 32 -4.42 6.16 -23.44
CA ARG A 32 -3.59 7.34 -23.72
C ARG A 32 -4.41 8.61 -23.96
N VAL A 33 -5.51 8.49 -24.71
CA VAL A 33 -6.29 9.66 -25.18
C VAL A 33 -7.70 9.74 -24.60
N GLY A 34 -8.08 8.81 -23.73
CA GLY A 34 -9.45 8.69 -23.22
C GLY A 34 -10.39 7.92 -24.16
N PHE A 35 -11.58 7.60 -23.65
CA PHE A 35 -12.64 7.04 -24.47
C PHE A 35 -13.30 8.14 -25.31
N VAL A 36 -13.50 7.87 -26.61
CA VAL A 36 -14.19 8.75 -27.56
C VAL A 36 -15.54 8.16 -27.94
N SER A 37 -16.31 8.85 -28.78
CA SER A 37 -17.57 8.32 -29.29
C SER A 37 -17.37 6.96 -29.98
N GLY A 38 -18.27 6.02 -29.69
CA GLY A 38 -18.17 4.65 -30.21
C GLY A 38 -18.65 3.62 -29.19
N ILE A 39 -18.15 2.39 -29.33
CA ILE A 39 -18.54 1.26 -28.48
C ILE A 39 -17.82 1.35 -27.14
N ALA A 40 -18.59 1.44 -26.06
CA ALA A 40 -18.10 1.34 -24.69
C ALA A 40 -17.75 -0.12 -24.34
N ARG A 41 -16.46 -0.44 -24.40
CA ARG A 41 -15.94 -1.76 -24.04
C ARG A 41 -15.90 -1.95 -22.52
N SER A 42 -16.75 -2.81 -21.99
CA SER A 42 -16.90 -3.03 -20.55
C SER A 42 -15.62 -3.57 -19.89
N ASP A 43 -14.84 -4.39 -20.59
CA ASP A 43 -13.54 -4.90 -20.12
C ASP A 43 -12.48 -3.80 -19.96
N GLN A 44 -12.50 -2.79 -20.82
CA GLN A 44 -11.62 -1.62 -20.73
C GLN A 44 -12.11 -0.63 -19.64
N LEU A 45 -13.41 -0.42 -19.52
CA LEU A 45 -13.97 0.44 -18.46
C LEU A 45 -13.73 -0.14 -17.06
N ASN A 46 -14.00 -1.43 -16.89
CA ASN A 46 -13.69 -2.14 -15.64
C ASN A 46 -12.20 -2.09 -15.30
N GLN A 47 -11.32 -2.05 -16.30
CA GLN A 47 -9.89 -1.89 -16.08
C GLN A 47 -9.54 -0.54 -15.46
N VAL A 48 -10.16 0.55 -15.92
CA VAL A 48 -9.98 1.89 -15.34
C VAL A 48 -10.47 1.90 -13.89
N TRP A 49 -11.70 1.44 -13.65
CA TRP A 49 -12.28 1.41 -12.31
C TRP A 49 -11.49 0.53 -11.36
N ARG A 50 -11.00 -0.62 -11.82
CA ARG A 50 -10.13 -1.49 -11.04
C ARG A 50 -8.85 -0.79 -10.62
N GLN A 51 -8.18 -0.08 -11.52
CA GLN A 51 -6.92 0.62 -11.19
C GLN A 51 -7.16 1.72 -10.15
N SER A 52 -8.24 2.49 -10.31
CA SER A 52 -8.62 3.53 -9.34
C SER A 52 -9.01 2.94 -7.99
N ALA A 53 -9.98 2.02 -7.95
CA ALA A 53 -10.49 1.43 -6.72
C ALA A 53 -9.43 0.64 -5.95
N SER A 54 -8.52 -0.05 -6.66
CA SER A 54 -7.39 -0.74 -6.02
C SER A 54 -6.46 0.23 -5.30
N MET A 55 -6.20 1.41 -5.88
CA MET A 55 -5.36 2.43 -5.24
C MET A 55 -6.06 3.01 -4.02
N THR A 56 -7.36 3.33 -4.13
CA THR A 56 -8.15 3.86 -3.01
C THR A 56 -8.19 2.86 -1.85
N ALA A 57 -8.49 1.59 -2.13
CA ALA A 57 -8.53 0.54 -1.10
C ALA A 57 -7.16 0.36 -0.40
N ALA A 58 -6.05 0.43 -1.16
CA ALA A 58 -4.70 0.33 -0.59
C ALA A 58 -4.38 1.52 0.35
N ILE A 59 -4.74 2.74 -0.06
CA ILE A 59 -4.55 3.95 0.76
C ILE A 59 -5.40 3.88 2.03
N ALA A 60 -6.67 3.52 1.91
CA ALA A 60 -7.57 3.47 3.06
C ALA A 60 -7.19 2.35 4.04
N GLN A 61 -6.75 1.19 3.53
CA GLN A 61 -6.16 0.13 4.36
C GLN A 61 -4.88 0.59 5.08
N PHE A 62 -4.05 1.40 4.40
CA PHE A 62 -2.88 2.01 5.02
C PHE A 62 -3.29 2.96 6.16
N ILE A 63 -4.27 3.85 5.95
CA ILE A 63 -4.78 4.76 6.97
C ILE A 63 -5.27 3.98 8.20
N ALA A 64 -6.15 2.99 7.98
CA ALA A 64 -6.70 2.18 9.06
C ALA A 64 -5.61 1.49 9.89
N ALA A 65 -4.58 0.96 9.21
CA ALA A 65 -3.46 0.29 9.86
C ALA A 65 -2.55 1.25 10.65
N ARG A 66 -2.35 2.49 10.18
CA ARG A 66 -1.48 3.46 10.84
C ARG A 66 -2.14 4.17 12.00
N LEU A 67 -3.43 4.45 11.89
CA LEU A 67 -4.15 5.20 12.91
C LEU A 67 -4.87 4.32 13.93
N GLY A 68 -5.02 3.03 13.65
CA GLY A 68 -5.81 2.14 14.51
C GLY A 68 -7.26 2.61 14.63
N ARG A 69 -7.88 2.98 13.51
CA ARG A 69 -9.29 3.37 13.41
C ARG A 69 -9.91 2.89 12.11
N ASN A 70 -11.23 2.81 12.07
CA ASN A 70 -11.94 2.52 10.83
C ASN A 70 -11.87 3.70 9.86
N VAL A 71 -11.91 3.38 8.57
CA VAL A 71 -12.00 4.35 7.48
C VAL A 71 -13.31 4.09 6.74
N GLU A 72 -14.29 4.96 7.00
CA GLU A 72 -15.67 4.89 6.51
C GLU A 72 -15.77 5.58 5.13
N ASP A 73 -16.66 5.10 4.25
CA ASP A 73 -16.95 5.72 2.95
C ASP A 73 -18.25 6.56 3.03
N ASP A 74 -18.20 7.62 3.85
CA ASP A 74 -19.34 8.49 4.17
C ASP A 74 -19.43 9.76 3.31
N GLY A 75 -18.45 9.97 2.42
CA GLY A 75 -18.34 11.14 1.55
C GLY A 75 -17.63 12.34 2.19
N ASP A 76 -17.14 12.25 3.42
CA ASP A 76 -16.35 13.31 4.07
C ASP A 76 -14.89 13.26 3.57
N VAL A 77 -14.65 13.94 2.46
CA VAL A 77 -13.32 14.03 1.83
C VAL A 77 -12.33 14.81 2.70
N GLU A 78 -12.80 15.77 3.50
CA GLU A 78 -11.93 16.56 4.38
C GLU A 78 -11.39 15.68 5.51
N ALA A 79 -12.27 14.95 6.21
CA ALA A 79 -11.87 14.00 7.24
C ALA A 79 -10.96 12.90 6.66
N LEU A 80 -11.25 12.38 5.47
CA LEU A 80 -10.39 11.40 4.80
C LEU A 80 -8.97 11.96 4.53
N SER A 81 -8.88 13.21 4.10
CA SER A 81 -7.61 13.89 3.87
C SER A 81 -6.80 14.09 5.16
N GLU A 82 -7.46 14.52 6.24
CA GLU A 82 -6.83 14.66 7.56
C GLU A 82 -6.30 13.31 8.09
N MET A 83 -7.10 12.25 7.94
CA MET A 83 -6.68 10.89 8.30
C MET A 83 -5.46 10.44 7.48
N PHE A 84 -5.42 10.76 6.19
CA PHE A 84 -4.28 10.42 5.34
C PHE A 84 -3.00 11.14 5.78
N ALA A 85 -3.07 12.44 6.07
CA ALA A 85 -1.94 13.21 6.58
C ALA A 85 -1.43 12.65 7.91
N ALA A 86 -2.34 12.39 8.86
CA ALA A 86 -1.99 11.82 10.17
C ALA A 86 -1.35 10.42 10.05
N ALA A 87 -1.81 9.60 9.09
CA ALA A 87 -1.23 8.28 8.84
C ALA A 87 0.21 8.37 8.31
N ILE A 88 0.51 9.36 7.46
CA ILE A 88 1.86 9.65 6.99
C ILE A 88 2.74 10.11 8.15
N GLU A 89 2.29 11.10 8.94
CA GLU A 89 3.03 11.61 10.09
C GLU A 89 3.36 10.50 11.10
N THR A 90 2.38 9.65 11.40
CA THR A 90 2.56 8.49 12.28
C THR A 90 3.57 7.49 11.71
N SER A 91 3.65 7.35 10.39
CA SER A 91 4.61 6.46 9.73
C SER A 91 6.04 7.02 9.69
N LEU A 92 6.19 8.34 9.76
CA LEU A 92 7.48 9.03 9.75
C LEU A 92 8.05 9.24 11.14
N ARG A 93 7.22 9.11 12.19
CA ARG A 93 7.69 9.14 13.58
C ARG A 93 8.74 8.04 13.76
N PRO A 94 9.98 8.39 14.17
CA PRO A 94 10.94 7.40 14.59
C PRO A 94 10.30 6.53 15.67
N ALA A 95 10.51 5.22 15.62
CA ALA A 95 10.21 4.40 16.79
C ALA A 95 10.98 5.03 17.95
N VAL A 96 10.26 5.61 18.91
CA VAL A 96 10.87 6.19 20.11
C VAL A 96 11.38 5.00 20.92
N GLY A 97 12.55 4.51 20.54
CA GLY A 97 13.41 3.69 21.36
C GLY A 97 14.37 4.63 22.09
N ILE A 98 13.84 5.49 22.96
CA ILE A 98 14.65 5.94 24.09
C ILE A 98 14.44 4.84 25.12
N GLU A 99 15.11 3.70 24.90
CA GLU A 99 15.47 2.87 26.03
C GLU A 99 16.46 3.74 26.80
N GLU A 100 16.04 4.31 27.94
CA GLU A 100 17.02 4.93 28.84
C GLU A 100 18.12 3.89 29.03
N ALA A 101 19.35 4.27 28.66
CA ALA A 101 20.48 3.37 28.80
C ALA A 101 20.46 2.84 30.24
N PRO A 102 20.36 1.53 30.46
CA PRO A 102 20.45 1.01 31.81
C PRO A 102 21.78 1.50 32.38
N ALA A 103 21.75 2.00 33.62
CA ALA A 103 22.86 2.71 34.25
C ALA A 103 24.18 1.91 34.31
N ASP A 104 24.16 0.63 33.96
CA ASP A 104 25.27 -0.30 33.99
C ASP A 104 25.97 -0.54 32.64
N GLY A 105 25.47 0.04 31.53
CA GLY A 105 26.18 0.12 30.24
C GLY A 105 26.42 -1.21 29.50
N ARG A 106 25.73 -2.31 29.84
CA ARG A 106 26.03 -3.65 29.29
C ARG A 106 24.93 -4.29 28.44
N SER A 107 23.79 -3.63 28.24
CA SER A 107 22.56 -4.31 27.79
C SER A 107 22.32 -4.33 26.27
N PHE A 108 23.05 -3.55 25.47
CA PHE A 108 22.78 -3.43 24.03
C PHE A 108 23.17 -4.65 23.18
N ALA A 109 23.72 -5.72 23.77
CA ALA A 109 24.20 -6.87 23.01
C ALA A 109 23.15 -7.99 22.76
N ARG A 110 21.87 -7.84 23.14
CA ARG A 110 20.88 -8.91 22.91
C ARG A 110 19.55 -8.47 22.30
N ARG A 111 19.43 -8.82 21.01
CA ARG A 111 18.24 -9.04 20.16
C ARG A 111 17.88 -7.87 19.24
N SER A 112 18.37 -7.86 18.01
CA SER A 112 17.88 -8.61 16.83
C SER A 112 16.48 -8.22 16.38
N ARG A 113 16.39 -7.40 15.33
CA ARG A 113 15.29 -7.47 14.37
C ARG A 113 15.76 -6.98 13.00
N SER A 114 16.00 -7.97 12.14
CA SER A 114 16.35 -7.86 10.73
C SER A 114 15.26 -7.09 9.97
N TRP A 115 15.62 -5.95 9.41
CA TRP A 115 14.87 -5.29 8.33
C TRP A 115 15.86 -5.14 7.17
N PHE A 116 15.47 -5.66 6.00
CA PHE A 116 16.23 -5.79 4.74
C PHE A 116 17.22 -6.96 4.64
N GLY A 117 16.73 -8.07 4.07
CA GLY A 117 17.53 -9.21 3.65
C GLY A 117 18.35 -8.91 2.41
N LEU A 118 19.59 -8.49 2.60
CA LEU A 118 20.66 -8.53 1.60
C LEU A 118 21.94 -9.07 2.26
N GLU A 119 21.94 -10.36 2.60
CA GLU A 119 23.14 -11.03 3.07
C GLU A 119 23.28 -12.37 2.33
N ASN A 120 23.53 -12.29 1.02
CA ASN A 120 23.98 -13.41 0.18
C ASN A 120 24.74 -12.90 -1.06
N LEU A 121 25.68 -11.96 -0.84
CA LEU A 121 26.72 -11.62 -1.81
C LEU A 121 28.05 -11.56 -1.05
N ARG A 122 28.53 -12.72 -0.60
CA ARG A 122 29.94 -12.91 -0.31
C ARG A 122 30.62 -13.31 -1.61
N LEU A 123 31.49 -12.42 -2.08
CA LEU A 123 32.51 -12.68 -3.08
C LEU A 123 33.51 -13.67 -2.47
N ASP A 124 33.41 -14.94 -2.83
CA ASP A 124 34.44 -15.92 -2.47
C ASP A 124 35.59 -15.81 -3.49
N ALA A 125 36.52 -14.90 -3.19
CA ALA A 125 37.88 -14.97 -3.70
C ALA A 125 38.61 -16.10 -2.94
N GLY A 126 39.27 -17.00 -3.69
CA GLY A 126 39.62 -18.36 -3.24
C GLY A 126 40.88 -18.58 -2.38
N TYR A 127 41.53 -19.73 -2.67
CA TYR A 127 42.52 -20.54 -1.91
C TYR A 127 41.87 -21.50 -0.90
N TRP A 128 41.83 -22.84 -1.07
CA TRP A 128 42.62 -23.81 -1.85
C TRP A 128 41.73 -24.75 -2.67
#